data_AF-A0A9P3AZW4-F1
#
_entry.id   AF-A0A9P3AZW4-F1
#
_cell.length_a   1.000
_cell.length_b   1.000
_cell.length_c   1.000
_cell.angle_alpha   90.00
_cell.angle_beta   90.00
_cell.angle_gamma   90.00
#
_symmetry.space_group_name_H-M   'P 1'
#
loop_
_entity.id
_entity.type
_entity.pdbx_description
1 polymer ?
#
loop_
_entity_poly.entity_id
_entity_poly.type
_entity_poly.pdbx_seq_one_letter_code
_entity_poly.pdbx_strand_id
1 'polypeptide(L)'
;MRQVLWLLIVTLLVFGVWQFFLALRAGRAPKPAASTNADKSAGIARERMSPAPGPDLQPGLGPGLRPGLRPLSRGAESALSRAEPVVSPPSGEVFKIELEVQGLRREVGALRTTVERQQGEITELRTELRTELGKYAAQAQSGGNETVPGASPEYGEALALARRGLAVDEIAARCDITRAEAELVVSLAAGGQRPGKQGDLL
;
A
#
# COMPACT_ATOMS: atom_id res chain seq x y z
N MET A 1 44.30 -9.40 11.85
CA MET A 1 43.98 -8.03 11.40
C MET A 1 44.02 -7.89 9.87
N ARG A 2 45.17 -8.06 9.19
CA ARG A 2 45.27 -7.91 7.72
C ARG A 2 44.35 -8.85 6.91
N GLN A 3 44.17 -10.09 7.33
CA GLN A 3 43.29 -11.06 6.66
C GLN A 3 41.80 -10.68 6.77
N VAL A 4 41.38 -10.13 7.93
CA VAL A 4 40.01 -9.65 8.14
C VAL A 4 39.71 -8.45 7.25
N LEU A 5 40.68 -7.53 7.11
CA LEU A 5 40.58 -6.39 6.20
C LEU A 5 40.41 -6.85 4.74
N TRP A 6 41.20 -7.84 4.30
CA TRP A 6 41.09 -8.41 2.95
C TRP A 6 39.75 -9.10 2.70
N LEU A 7 39.24 -9.88 3.67
CA LEU A 7 37.92 -10.49 3.55
C LEU A 7 36.81 -9.45 3.46
N LEU A 8 36.88 -8.38 4.24
CA LEU A 8 35.91 -7.28 4.19
C LEU A 8 35.93 -6.58 2.82
N ILE A 9 37.13 -6.26 2.30
CA ILE A 9 37.29 -5.63 0.98
C ILE A 9 36.74 -6.53 -0.13
N VAL A 10 37.07 -7.83 -0.12
CA VAL A 10 36.58 -8.79 -1.11
C VAL A 10 35.06 -8.91 -1.04
N THR A 11 34.49 -8.98 0.16
CA THR A 11 33.03 -9.06 0.35
C THR A 11 32.34 -7.81 -0.19
N LEU A 12 32.90 -6.63 0.06
CA LEU A 12 32.34 -5.35 -0.40
C LEU A 12 32.43 -5.20 -1.93
N LEU A 13 33.53 -5.67 -2.54
CA LEU A 13 33.66 -5.72 -3.99
C LEU A 13 32.66 -6.68 -4.63
N VAL A 14 32.51 -7.89 -4.09
CA VAL A 14 31.52 -8.87 -4.59
C VAL A 14 30.11 -8.30 -4.47
N PHE A 15 29.79 -7.65 -3.35
CA PHE A 15 28.49 -7.02 -3.15
C PHE A 15 28.25 -5.85 -4.11
N GLY A 16 29.25 -5.00 -4.34
CA GLY A 16 29.17 -3.89 -5.30
C GLY A 16 28.96 -4.36 -6.75
N VAL A 17 29.69 -5.39 -7.17
CA VAL A 17 29.53 -6.00 -8.50
C VAL A 17 28.13 -6.62 -8.66
N TRP A 18 27.64 -7.31 -7.63
CA TRP A 18 26.29 -7.87 -7.62
C TRP A 18 25.21 -6.79 -7.74
N GLN A 19 25.32 -5.72 -6.96
CA GLN A 19 24.38 -4.59 -7.00
C GLN A 19 24.37 -3.91 -8.38
N PHE A 20 25.54 -3.69 -8.96
CA PHE A 20 25.67 -3.13 -10.31
C PHE A 20 25.01 -4.03 -11.37
N PHE A 21 25.19 -5.35 -11.24
CA PHE A 21 24.57 -6.33 -12.13
C PHE A 21 23.05 -6.37 -11.98
N LEU A 22 22.55 -6.27 -10.75
CA LEU A 22 21.11 -6.21 -10.45
C LEU A 22 20.47 -4.92 -10.98
N ALA A 23 21.17 -3.78 -10.87
CA ALA A 23 20.75 -2.51 -11.45
C ALA A 23 20.68 -2.56 -12.99
N LEU A 24 21.67 -3.17 -13.65
CA LEU A 24 21.65 -3.40 -15.10
C LEU A 24 20.51 -4.32 -15.56
N ARG A 25 20.13 -5.29 -14.73
CA ARG A 25 18.98 -6.17 -14.98
C ARG A 25 17.65 -5.43 -14.82
N ALA A 26 17.52 -4.56 -13.81
CA ALA A 26 16.33 -3.76 -13.56
C ALA A 26 16.11 -2.68 -14.64
N GLY A 27 17.19 -2.12 -15.21
CA GLY A 27 17.13 -1.16 -16.31
C GLY A 27 16.69 -1.75 -17.66
N ARG A 28 16.51 -3.07 -17.74
CA ARG A 28 16.07 -3.79 -18.96
C ARG A 28 14.60 -4.22 -18.89
N ALA A 29 13.75 -3.43 -18.24
CA ALA A 29 12.31 -3.57 -18.37
C ALA A 29 11.89 -3.15 -19.80
N PRO A 30 11.20 -4.00 -20.57
CA PRO A 30 10.69 -3.61 -21.89
C PRO A 30 9.61 -2.54 -21.71
N LYS A 31 9.80 -1.40 -22.38
CA LYS A 31 8.83 -0.32 -22.50
C LYS A 31 7.57 -0.86 -23.20
N PRO A 32 6.38 -0.90 -22.57
CA PRO A 32 5.17 -1.24 -23.29
C PRO A 32 4.87 -0.11 -24.29
N ALA A 33 4.85 -0.48 -25.56
CA ALA A 33 4.45 0.39 -26.66
C ALA A 33 2.95 0.72 -26.55
N ALA A 34 2.64 1.92 -27.05
CA ALA A 34 1.33 2.53 -27.11
C ALA A 34 0.19 1.63 -27.62
N SER A 35 -0.97 1.70 -26.97
CA SER A 35 -2.26 1.55 -27.67
C SER A 35 -2.94 2.93 -27.74
N THR A 36 -2.77 3.58 -28.87
CA THR A 36 -3.68 4.63 -29.34
C THR A 36 -4.96 3.96 -29.83
N ASN A 37 -6.10 4.25 -29.20
CA ASN A 37 -7.44 4.23 -29.79
C ASN A 37 -8.30 5.10 -28.86
N ALA A 38 -8.49 6.36 -29.24
CA ALA A 38 -9.75 6.86 -29.79
C ALA A 38 -10.86 6.91 -28.72
N ASP A 39 -11.09 8.07 -28.12
CA ASP A 39 -12.12 9.01 -28.61
C ASP A 39 -13.41 8.32 -29.06
N LYS A 40 -14.31 8.08 -28.11
CA LYS A 40 -15.76 8.33 -28.24
C LYS A 40 -16.49 7.88 -26.97
N SER A 41 -16.68 8.81 -26.05
CA SER A 41 -17.95 9.00 -25.30
C SER A 41 -17.77 10.16 -24.31
N ALA A 42 -17.86 11.38 -24.85
CA ALA A 42 -18.17 12.53 -24.03
C ALA A 42 -19.65 12.46 -23.60
N GLY A 43 -19.87 12.75 -22.31
CA GLY A 43 -21.17 13.13 -21.74
C GLY A 43 -21.96 11.95 -21.19
N ILE A 44 -22.12 11.87 -19.87
CA ILE A 44 -23.37 12.21 -19.14
C ILE A 44 -23.00 12.58 -17.68
N ALA A 45 -23.62 13.65 -17.20
CA ALA A 45 -23.92 14.03 -15.81
C ALA A 45 -22.79 14.08 -14.76
N ARG A 46 -22.39 15.32 -14.48
CA ARG A 46 -21.90 15.79 -13.19
C ARG A 46 -23.06 15.81 -12.19
N GLU A 47 -23.28 14.71 -11.47
CA GLU A 47 -24.19 14.68 -10.31
C GLU A 47 -23.37 14.62 -9.01
N ARG A 48 -23.49 15.65 -8.18
CA ARG A 48 -22.93 15.69 -6.83
C ARG A 48 -23.65 14.64 -5.97
N MET A 49 -22.92 13.67 -5.39
CA MET A 49 -23.46 12.81 -4.34
C MET A 49 -22.76 13.12 -3.00
N SER A 50 -23.57 13.61 -2.06
CA SER A 50 -23.23 13.83 -0.65
C SER A 50 -23.03 12.50 0.09
N PRO A 51 -22.33 12.47 1.24
CA PRO A 51 -21.95 11.25 1.94
C PRO A 51 -23.12 10.62 2.71
N ALA A 52 -23.24 9.30 2.63
CA ALA A 52 -24.23 8.52 3.37
C ALA A 52 -23.84 8.35 4.85
N PRO A 53 -24.80 8.44 5.79
CA PRO A 53 -24.59 8.20 7.22
C PRO A 53 -24.55 6.70 7.52
N GLY A 54 -23.72 6.32 8.50
CA GLY A 54 -23.52 4.93 8.93
C GLY A 54 -24.75 4.32 9.61
N PRO A 55 -24.86 2.97 9.64
CA PRO A 55 -25.93 2.29 10.34
C PRO A 55 -25.55 2.04 11.82
N ASP A 56 -26.16 2.81 12.71
CA ASP A 56 -26.38 2.42 14.10
C ASP A 56 -27.76 1.78 14.21
N LEU A 57 -27.85 0.54 14.71
CA LEU A 57 -28.94 0.10 15.59
C LEU A 57 -28.63 -1.25 16.23
N GLN A 58 -28.60 -1.20 17.55
CA GLN A 58 -28.30 -2.26 18.53
C GLN A 58 -29.58 -3.08 18.88
N PRO A 59 -29.46 -4.14 19.72
CA PRO A 59 -30.27 -5.36 19.69
C PRO A 59 -31.46 -5.38 20.67
N GLY A 60 -32.38 -6.35 20.52
CA GLY A 60 -33.43 -6.63 21.50
C GLY A 60 -34.19 -7.93 21.22
N LEU A 61 -34.09 -8.89 22.14
CA LEU A 61 -34.72 -10.21 22.16
C LEU A 61 -36.21 -10.17 22.53
N GLY A 62 -37.02 -11.08 21.99
CA GLY A 62 -38.20 -11.64 22.70
C GLY A 62 -39.41 -12.05 21.85
N PRO A 63 -40.17 -13.13 22.20
CA PRO A 63 -40.88 -14.00 21.24
C PRO A 63 -42.42 -14.03 21.37
N GLY A 64 -43.15 -14.40 20.30
CA GLY A 64 -44.58 -14.75 20.39
C GLY A 64 -45.37 -14.80 19.07
N LEU A 65 -45.81 -16.01 18.68
CA LEU A 65 -47.11 -16.45 18.10
C LEU A 65 -48.10 -15.32 17.69
N ARG A 66 -48.84 -15.28 16.56
CA ARG A 66 -49.49 -16.29 15.71
C ARG A 66 -50.22 -15.57 14.52
N PRO A 67 -51.02 -16.21 13.64
CA PRO A 67 -51.05 -15.98 12.19
C PRO A 67 -52.30 -15.26 11.66
N GLY A 68 -52.22 -14.70 10.45
CA GLY A 68 -53.36 -14.13 9.72
C GLY A 68 -53.39 -14.58 8.26
N LEU A 69 -54.20 -15.61 7.99
CA LEU A 69 -54.59 -16.04 6.64
C LEU A 69 -55.54 -15.01 6.01
N ARG A 70 -55.31 -14.63 4.75
CA ARG A 70 -56.40 -14.37 3.80
C ARG A 70 -55.97 -14.63 2.35
N PRO A 71 -56.81 -15.33 1.55
CA PRO A 71 -56.45 -15.85 0.24
C PRO A 71 -56.88 -14.89 -0.88
N LEU A 72 -56.06 -14.76 -1.92
CA LEU A 72 -56.50 -14.21 -3.21
C LEU A 72 -56.94 -15.37 -4.11
N SER A 73 -58.25 -15.44 -4.28
CA SER A 73 -59.03 -16.24 -5.22
C SER A 73 -58.43 -16.19 -6.63
N ARG A 74 -58.25 -17.37 -7.26
CA ARG A 74 -59.13 -17.91 -8.31
C ARG A 74 -59.15 -17.04 -9.58
N GLY A 75 -58.53 -17.57 -10.64
CA GLY A 75 -58.76 -17.09 -12.00
C GLY A 75 -57.49 -16.94 -12.85
N ALA A 76 -56.74 -18.03 -13.02
CA ALA A 76 -55.87 -18.20 -14.18
C ALA A 76 -55.84 -19.69 -14.48
N GLU A 77 -56.95 -20.16 -15.04
CA GLU A 77 -57.04 -21.45 -15.66
C GLU A 77 -55.98 -21.54 -16.77
N SER A 78 -55.26 -22.66 -16.78
CA SER A 78 -55.13 -23.47 -17.99
C SER A 78 -54.96 -22.69 -19.30
N ALA A 79 -53.80 -22.07 -19.45
CA ALA A 79 -53.30 -21.64 -20.75
C ALA A 79 -51.92 -22.26 -20.96
N LEU A 80 -51.90 -23.38 -21.70
CA LEU A 80 -50.75 -23.98 -22.38
C LEU A 80 -49.57 -24.32 -21.45
N SER A 81 -49.48 -25.55 -20.92
CA SER A 81 -49.06 -26.73 -21.70
C SER A 81 -48.46 -26.42 -23.08
N ARG A 82 -47.44 -25.57 -23.11
CA ARG A 82 -46.33 -25.73 -24.04
C ARG A 82 -45.17 -26.20 -23.18
N ALA A 83 -45.12 -27.52 -22.97
CA ALA A 83 -43.88 -28.16 -22.58
C ALA A 83 -42.89 -27.86 -23.70
N GLU A 84 -42.11 -26.80 -23.54
CA GLU A 84 -40.80 -26.70 -24.17
C GLU A 84 -40.15 -28.07 -23.94
N PRO A 85 -39.67 -28.76 -24.98
CA PRO A 85 -38.86 -29.93 -24.73
C PRO A 85 -37.69 -29.41 -23.91
N VAL A 86 -37.69 -29.75 -22.61
CA VAL A 86 -36.48 -29.73 -21.81
C VAL A 86 -35.59 -30.73 -22.53
N VAL A 87 -34.84 -30.22 -23.51
CA VAL A 87 -33.72 -30.91 -24.12
C VAL A 87 -32.82 -31.16 -22.93
N SER A 88 -33.00 -32.33 -22.35
CA SER A 88 -32.15 -32.82 -21.29
C SER A 88 -30.77 -32.77 -21.91
N PRO A 89 -29.86 -31.91 -21.43
CA PRO A 89 -28.52 -31.84 -21.98
C PRO A 89 -27.99 -33.28 -22.03
N PRO A 90 -27.36 -33.69 -23.16
CA PRO A 90 -26.83 -35.04 -23.26
C PRO A 90 -25.99 -35.28 -22.01
N SER A 91 -26.21 -36.39 -21.31
CA SER A 91 -25.72 -36.59 -19.93
C SER A 91 -24.21 -36.35 -19.77
N GLY A 92 -23.45 -36.45 -20.87
CA GLY A 92 -22.03 -36.08 -20.93
C GLY A 92 -21.70 -34.59 -20.78
N GLU A 93 -22.57 -33.67 -21.21
CA GLU A 93 -22.36 -32.22 -21.01
C GLU A 93 -22.57 -31.82 -19.54
N VAL A 94 -23.59 -32.39 -18.88
CA VAL A 94 -23.81 -32.17 -17.45
C VAL A 94 -22.61 -32.65 -16.62
N PHE A 95 -22.07 -33.82 -16.97
CA PHE A 95 -20.89 -34.36 -16.30
C PHE A 95 -19.63 -33.50 -16.51
N LYS A 96 -19.42 -32.96 -17.72
CA LYS A 96 -18.32 -32.03 -18.00
C LYS A 96 -18.44 -30.75 -17.17
N ILE A 97 -19.62 -30.15 -17.16
CA ILE A 97 -19.90 -28.94 -16.36
C ILE A 97 -19.67 -29.21 -14.87
N GLU A 98 -20.11 -30.36 -14.36
CA GLU A 98 -19.88 -30.73 -12.96
C GLU A 98 -18.38 -30.88 -12.64
N LEU A 99 -17.61 -31.50 -13.53
CA LEU A 99 -16.17 -31.62 -13.37
C LEU A 99 -15.48 -30.26 -13.39
N GLU A 100 -15.86 -29.38 -14.31
CA GLU A 100 -15.36 -28.00 -14.38
C GLU A 100 -15.69 -27.21 -13.10
N VAL A 101 -16.93 -27.31 -12.60
CA VAL A 101 -17.33 -26.68 -11.34
C VAL A 101 -16.51 -27.21 -10.17
N GLN A 102 -16.24 -28.52 -10.12
CA GLN A 102 -15.38 -29.10 -9.09
C GLN A 102 -13.92 -28.61 -9.22
N GLY A 103 -13.40 -28.52 -10.45
CA GLY A 103 -12.08 -27.97 -10.75
C GLY A 103 -11.95 -26.52 -10.29
N LEU A 104 -12.86 -25.66 -10.72
CA LEU A 104 -12.91 -24.25 -10.33
C LEU A 104 -13.04 -24.08 -8.81
N ARG A 105 -13.84 -24.91 -8.13
CA ARG A 105 -13.95 -24.87 -6.66
C ARG A 105 -12.62 -25.21 -5.97
N ARG A 106 -11.87 -26.18 -6.51
CA ARG A 106 -10.53 -26.52 -5.99
C ARG A 106 -9.54 -25.39 -6.23
N GLU A 107 -9.54 -24.79 -7.42
CA GLU A 107 -8.68 -23.65 -7.75
C GLU A 107 -8.98 -22.42 -6.89
N VAL A 108 -10.26 -22.08 -6.69
CA VAL A 108 -10.68 -21.01 -5.78
C VAL A 108 -10.23 -21.31 -4.36
N GLY A 109 -10.32 -22.56 -3.91
CA GLY A 109 -9.78 -22.99 -2.63
C GLY A 109 -8.27 -22.75 -2.52
N ALA A 110 -7.50 -23.20 -3.52
CA ALA A 110 -6.05 -23.02 -3.56
C ALA A 110 -5.64 -21.54 -3.57
N LEU A 111 -6.33 -20.71 -4.36
CA LEU A 111 -6.09 -19.26 -4.40
C LEU A 111 -6.38 -18.60 -3.05
N ARG A 112 -7.47 -18.98 -2.36
CA ARG A 112 -7.79 -18.46 -1.01
C ARG A 112 -6.69 -18.80 -0.01
N THR A 113 -6.20 -20.04 0.00
CA THR A 113 -5.08 -20.42 0.89
C THR A 113 -3.81 -19.64 0.59
N THR A 114 -3.53 -19.34 -0.68
CA THR A 114 -2.37 -18.52 -1.07
C THR A 114 -2.52 -17.08 -0.60
N VAL A 115 -3.72 -16.50 -0.73
CA VAL A 115 -4.02 -15.15 -0.24
C VAL A 115 -3.89 -15.08 1.27
N GLU A 116 -4.42 -16.05 2.00
CA GLU A 116 -4.28 -16.13 3.47
C GLU A 116 -2.81 -16.21 3.88
N ARG A 117 -1.99 -17.01 3.18
CA ARG A 117 -0.54 -17.10 3.41
C ARG A 117 0.15 -15.74 3.20
N GLN A 118 -0.15 -15.07 2.09
CA GLN A 118 0.42 -13.76 1.77
C GLN A 118 0.00 -12.68 2.76
N GLN A 119 -1.27 -12.69 3.19
CA GLN A 119 -1.75 -11.78 4.22
C GLN A 119 -1.00 -11.99 5.54
N GLY A 120 -0.74 -13.25 5.92
CA GLY A 120 0.11 -13.59 7.06
C GLY A 120 1.51 -12.98 6.95
N GLU A 121 2.21 -13.22 5.84
CA GLU A 121 3.56 -12.66 5.60
C GLU A 121 3.57 -11.13 5.64
N ILE A 122 2.57 -10.47 5.04
CA ILE A 122 2.46 -9.00 5.08
C ILE A 122 2.25 -8.52 6.52
N THR A 123 1.44 -9.21 7.32
CA THR A 123 1.25 -8.82 8.72
C THR A 123 2.53 -8.97 9.53
N GLU A 124 3.26 -10.06 9.34
CA GLU A 124 4.54 -10.31 9.99
C GLU A 124 5.58 -9.22 9.62
N LEU A 125 5.79 -8.97 8.33
CA LEU A 125 6.69 -7.92 7.85
C LEU A 125 6.31 -6.53 8.36
N ARG A 126 5.02 -6.22 8.44
CA ARG A 126 4.55 -4.95 9.02
C ARG A 126 4.84 -4.86 10.51
N THR A 127 4.75 -5.97 11.24
CA THR A 127 5.11 -5.98 12.66
C THR A 127 6.61 -5.82 12.85
N GLU A 128 7.44 -6.51 12.06
CA GLU A 128 8.89 -6.38 12.07
C GLU A 128 9.34 -4.96 11.71
N LEU A 129 8.78 -4.36 10.66
CA LEU A 129 9.10 -2.99 10.30
C LEU A 129 8.67 -2.00 11.39
N ARG A 130 7.52 -2.22 12.04
CA ARG A 130 7.09 -1.38 13.17
C ARG A 130 8.03 -1.52 14.37
N THR A 131 8.52 -2.73 14.66
CA THR A 131 9.47 -2.93 15.78
C THR A 131 10.82 -2.30 15.47
N GLU A 132 11.35 -2.46 14.25
CA GLU A 132 12.59 -1.80 13.82
C GLU A 132 12.48 -0.28 13.86
N LEU A 133 11.40 0.30 13.32
CA LEU A 133 11.15 1.74 13.43
C LEU A 133 11.01 2.20 14.88
N GLY A 134 10.40 1.39 15.75
CA GLY A 134 10.33 1.63 17.18
C GLY A 134 11.72 1.67 17.84
N LYS A 135 12.62 0.76 17.45
CA LYS A 135 14.02 0.75 17.92
C LYS A 135 14.76 2.01 17.47
N TYR A 136 14.66 2.39 16.20
CA TYR A 136 15.28 3.62 15.68
C TYR A 136 14.72 4.88 16.37
N ALA A 137 13.40 4.94 16.61
CA ALA A 137 12.79 6.05 17.32
C ALA A 137 13.25 6.13 18.78
N ALA A 138 13.33 4.99 19.48
CA ALA A 138 13.84 4.92 20.86
C ALA A 138 15.33 5.29 20.93
N GLN A 139 16.14 4.88 19.95
CA GLN A 139 17.54 5.26 19.82
C GLN A 139 17.70 6.76 19.57
N ALA A 140 16.87 7.35 18.70
CA ALA A 140 16.87 8.80 18.45
C ALA A 140 16.45 9.62 19.68
N GLN A 141 15.54 9.11 20.51
CA GLN A 141 15.11 9.76 21.75
C GLN A 141 16.14 9.60 22.88
N SER A 142 16.81 8.46 22.96
CA SER A 142 17.81 8.17 24.00
C SER A 142 19.17 8.82 23.69
N GLY A 143 19.50 8.99 22.41
CA GLY A 143 20.67 9.73 21.95
C GLY A 143 20.35 11.22 21.79
N GLY A 144 19.96 11.88 22.89
CA GLY A 144 19.56 13.29 22.93
C GLY A 144 20.60 14.27 22.38
N ASN A 145 20.72 14.34 21.07
CA ASN A 145 21.13 15.45 20.22
C ASN A 145 20.90 14.97 18.79
N GLU A 146 20.19 15.72 17.94
CA GLU A 146 19.80 15.33 16.59
C GLU A 146 20.98 14.94 15.67
N THR A 147 21.48 13.72 15.80
CA THR A 147 22.39 13.13 14.82
C THR A 147 21.54 12.39 13.81
N VAL A 148 21.31 13.04 12.66
CA VAL A 148 20.90 12.35 11.43
C VAL A 148 21.82 11.13 11.27
N PRO A 149 21.30 9.89 11.15
CA PRO A 149 22.15 8.70 11.03
C PRO A 149 23.02 8.83 9.77
N GLY A 150 24.31 9.12 9.96
CA GLY A 150 25.27 9.35 8.87
C GLY A 150 25.87 10.76 8.80
N ALA A 151 25.38 11.71 9.59
CA ALA A 151 26.01 13.03 9.72
C ALA A 151 27.01 13.00 10.89
N SER A 152 28.28 13.32 10.62
CA SER A 152 29.26 13.63 11.67
C SER A 152 28.67 14.66 12.65
N PRO A 153 29.03 14.60 13.95
CA PRO A 153 28.43 15.47 14.98
C PRO A 153 28.50 16.96 14.65
N GLU A 154 29.53 17.39 13.91
CA GLU A 154 29.72 18.76 13.40
C GLU A 154 28.58 19.23 12.48
N TYR A 155 28.07 18.35 11.62
CA TYR A 155 26.97 18.68 10.70
C TYR A 155 25.61 18.74 11.43
N GLY A 156 25.46 17.96 12.52
CA GLY A 156 24.30 18.07 13.42
C GLY A 156 24.24 19.43 14.11
N GLU A 157 25.38 19.94 14.57
CA GLU A 157 25.49 21.30 15.12
C GLU A 157 25.18 22.37 14.06
N ALA A 158 25.72 22.24 12.85
CA ALA A 158 25.43 23.14 11.75
C ALA A 158 23.92 23.19 11.43
N LEU A 159 23.25 22.03 11.40
CA LEU A 159 21.80 21.92 11.17
C LEU A 159 21.00 22.61 12.29
N ALA A 160 21.42 22.45 13.55
CA ALA A 160 20.78 23.12 14.68
C ALA A 160 20.94 24.64 14.62
N LEU A 161 22.11 25.15 14.22
CA LEU A 161 22.34 26.59 13.99
C LEU A 161 21.53 27.13 12.82
N ALA A 162 21.42 26.37 11.72
CA ALA A 162 20.59 26.73 10.58
C ALA A 162 19.10 26.81 10.94
N ARG A 163 18.59 25.87 11.76
CA ARG A 163 17.21 25.92 12.27
C ARG A 163 16.94 27.13 13.17
N ARG A 164 17.98 27.66 13.84
CA ARG A 164 17.92 28.91 14.62
C ARG A 164 18.00 30.16 13.73
N GLY A 165 18.17 30.01 12.41
CA GLY A 165 18.17 31.10 11.45
C GLY A 165 19.49 31.86 11.35
N LEU A 166 20.62 31.25 11.72
CA LEU A 166 21.93 31.87 11.54
C LEU A 166 22.27 32.03 10.04
N ALA A 167 23.06 33.05 9.73
CA ALA A 167 23.53 33.30 8.38
C ALA A 167 24.51 32.21 7.91
N VAL A 168 24.47 31.92 6.61
CA VAL A 168 25.32 30.90 5.94
C VAL A 168 26.79 31.07 6.29
N ASP A 169 27.31 32.31 6.21
CA ASP A 169 28.73 32.59 6.45
C ASP A 169 29.12 32.38 7.92
N GLU A 170 28.19 32.60 8.86
CA GLU A 170 28.43 32.38 10.30
C GLU A 170 28.41 30.90 10.66
N ILE A 171 27.57 30.11 9.98
CA ILE A 171 27.53 28.65 10.14
C ILE A 171 28.81 28.02 9.59
N ALA A 172 29.26 28.45 8.41
CA ALA A 172 30.50 27.99 7.80
C ALA A 172 31.72 28.21 8.72
N ALA A 173 31.81 29.42 9.31
CA ALA A 173 32.91 29.77 10.20
C ALA A 173 32.87 29.03 11.56
N ARG A 174 31.68 28.75 12.11
CA ARG A 174 31.54 28.10 13.43
C ARG A 174 31.72 26.59 13.37
N CYS A 175 31.23 25.96 12.31
CA CYS A 175 31.27 24.52 12.16
C CYS A 175 32.47 24.03 11.34
N ASP A 176 33.36 24.95 10.92
CA ASP A 176 34.53 24.68 10.07
C ASP A 176 34.18 23.90 8.79
N ILE A 177 33.06 24.29 8.16
CA ILE A 177 32.55 23.70 6.92
C ILE A 177 32.64 24.70 5.77
N THR A 178 32.60 24.21 4.54
CA THR A 178 32.62 25.09 3.37
C THR A 178 31.31 25.89 3.25
N ARG A 179 31.36 27.07 2.62
CA ARG A 179 30.18 27.91 2.37
C ARG A 179 29.08 27.15 1.61
N ALA A 180 29.45 26.32 0.64
CA ALA A 180 28.51 25.50 -0.12
C ALA A 180 27.82 24.44 0.76
N GLU A 181 28.54 23.84 1.71
CA GLU A 181 27.95 22.92 2.69
C GLU A 181 27.01 23.66 3.64
N ALA A 182 27.36 24.86 4.09
CA ALA A 182 26.46 25.68 4.91
C ALA A 182 25.18 26.07 4.16
N GLU A 183 25.25 26.42 2.87
CA GLU A 183 24.06 26.68 2.04
C GLU A 183 23.17 25.43 1.93
N LEU A 184 23.77 24.25 1.75
CA LEU A 184 23.04 22.98 1.75
C LEU A 184 22.34 22.74 3.09
N VAL A 185 23.03 22.92 4.22
CA VAL A 185 22.48 22.77 5.57
C VAL A 185 21.29 23.71 5.79
N VAL A 186 21.39 24.97 5.37
CA VAL A 186 20.31 25.96 5.48
C VAL A 186 19.10 25.56 4.62
N SER A 187 19.33 25.10 3.39
CA SER A 187 18.25 24.62 2.51
C SER A 187 17.55 23.38 3.07
N LEU A 188 18.30 22.47 3.71
CA LEU A 188 17.79 21.27 4.34
C LEU A 188 16.98 21.60 5.60
N ALA A 189 17.47 22.54 6.42
CA ALA A 189 16.75 23.03 7.60
C ALA A 189 15.42 23.68 7.22
N ALA A 190 15.40 24.51 6.16
CA ALA A 190 14.18 25.11 5.64
C ALA A 190 13.21 24.07 5.03
N GLY A 191 13.73 23.06 4.33
CA GLY A 191 12.94 21.98 3.72
C GLY A 191 12.35 20.98 4.73
N GLY A 192 13.01 20.79 5.88
CA GLY A 192 12.50 20.02 7.02
C GLY A 192 11.40 20.76 7.80
N GLN A 193 11.46 22.10 7.80
CA GLN A 193 10.44 22.98 8.38
C GLN A 193 9.28 23.24 7.41
N ARG A 194 8.79 22.23 6.68
CA ARG A 194 7.52 22.41 5.93
C ARG A 194 6.37 22.59 6.92
N PRO A 195 5.64 23.71 6.88
CA PRO A 195 4.48 23.92 7.75
C PRO A 195 3.39 22.91 7.39
N GLY A 196 3.17 21.94 8.27
CA GLY A 196 1.95 21.16 8.26
C GLY A 196 0.76 22.08 8.55
N LYS A 197 -0.14 22.22 7.57
CA LYS A 197 -1.52 22.72 7.69
C LYS A 197 -1.73 23.96 8.57
N GLN A 198 -1.80 25.13 7.93
CA GLN A 198 -2.68 26.22 8.38
C GLN A 198 -3.34 26.83 7.14
N GLY A 199 -4.67 26.79 7.10
CA GLY A 199 -5.49 27.19 5.96
C GLY A 199 -6.75 26.35 5.77
N ASP A 200 -7.30 25.80 6.87
CA ASP A 200 -8.73 25.56 7.00
C ASP A 200 -9.25 26.74 7.84
N LEU A 201 -10.41 27.29 7.49
CA LEU A 201 -11.04 28.55 7.96
C LEU A 201 -10.74 29.78 7.10
N LEU A 202 -11.49 29.90 6.00
CA LEU A 202 -12.42 31.02 5.76
C LEU A 202 -13.60 30.51 4.92
#